data_AF-A0A519RZP2-F1
#
_entry.id   AF-A0A519RZP2-F1
#
_cell.length_a   1.000
_cell.length_b   1.000
_cell.length_c   1.000
_cell.angle_alpha   90.00
_cell.angle_beta   90.00
_cell.angle_gamma   90.00
#
_symmetry.space_group_name_H-M   'P 1'
#
loop_
_entity.id
_entity.type
_entity.pdbx_description
1 polymer ?
#
loop_
_entity_poly.entity_id
_entity_poly.type
_entity_poly.pdbx_seq_one_letter_code
_entity_poly.pdbx_strand_id
1 'polypeptide(L)'
;GSTCNACDEDNPENATILQLNTDGSGRQVVAHGLRNTIGFDWHPATKELFGMDHGIDWLGDEDQQEELNQIKPGAGYGWPSIIADGKHYPANKPKSGESYEAFDAKNQRPLLLYKAHSAPLGLVFNRATQFPKEYQNDAFVTMHGSWNRAQPSGYKLVRVHFNAQGQPERFEDFITGFLVDNDKSEFGRPCGLVQAPDGSLLMGDDDNGVIYRVAYTGGTKKKS
;
A
#
# COMPACT_ATOMS: atom_id res chain seq x y z
N GLY A 1 0.64 -12.82 1.28
CA GLY A 1 0.86 -12.49 -0.14
C GLY A 1 0.69 -13.72 -1.01
N SER A 2 0.73 -13.52 -2.32
CA SER A 2 0.70 -14.55 -3.35
C SER A 2 2.06 -15.24 -3.50
N THR A 3 2.05 -16.48 -3.99
CA THR A 3 3.24 -17.26 -4.34
C THR A 3 3.72 -17.02 -5.77
N CYS A 4 2.97 -16.25 -6.56
CA CYS A 4 3.20 -16.08 -7.98
C CYS A 4 2.91 -14.63 -8.41
N ASN A 5 3.20 -14.32 -9.67
CA ASN A 5 2.86 -13.02 -10.22
C ASN A 5 1.34 -12.83 -10.39
N ALA A 6 0.70 -13.79 -11.08
CA ALA A 6 -0.72 -13.85 -11.33
C ALA A 6 -1.10 -15.31 -11.56
N CYS A 7 -1.77 -15.92 -10.59
CA CYS A 7 -2.18 -17.29 -10.71
C CYS A 7 -3.31 -17.62 -9.75
N ASP A 8 -3.91 -18.74 -10.07
CA ASP A 8 -4.88 -19.42 -9.29
C ASP A 8 -4.20 -20.11 -8.10
N GLU A 9 -4.19 -19.47 -6.93
CA GLU A 9 -3.56 -20.04 -5.72
C GLU A 9 -4.16 -21.39 -5.33
N ASP A 10 -3.31 -22.35 -4.99
CA ASP A 10 -3.70 -23.68 -4.52
C ASP A 10 -3.96 -23.70 -3.01
N ASN A 11 -3.24 -22.86 -2.25
CA ASN A 11 -3.49 -22.70 -0.82
C ASN A 11 -4.51 -21.56 -0.60
N PRO A 12 -5.65 -21.82 0.06
CA PRO A 12 -6.67 -20.80 0.31
C PRO A 12 -6.20 -19.64 1.21
N GLU A 13 -5.03 -19.76 1.86
CA GLU A 13 -4.44 -18.73 2.69
C GLU A 13 -3.47 -17.80 1.93
N ASN A 14 -3.12 -18.11 0.68
CA ASN A 14 -2.30 -17.23 -0.14
C ASN A 14 -3.14 -16.10 -0.73
N ALA A 15 -2.49 -14.96 -1.02
CA ALA A 15 -3.18 -13.75 -1.48
C ALA A 15 -4.36 -13.31 -0.56
N THR A 16 -4.17 -13.50 0.75
CA THR A 16 -5.15 -13.16 1.79
C THR A 16 -4.55 -12.32 2.92
N ILE A 17 -5.44 -11.75 3.73
CA ILE A 17 -5.15 -11.29 5.10
C ILE A 17 -5.64 -12.36 6.07
N LEU A 18 -4.74 -12.85 6.92
CA LEU A 18 -5.05 -13.80 7.99
C LEU A 18 -5.16 -13.08 9.34
N GLN A 19 -6.06 -13.56 10.19
CA GLN A 19 -6.13 -13.21 11.60
C GLN A 19 -5.95 -14.47 12.44
N LEU A 20 -5.24 -14.33 13.56
CA LEU A 20 -5.03 -15.37 14.56
C LEU A 20 -4.87 -14.72 15.93
N ASN A 21 -5.19 -15.48 16.97
CA ASN A 21 -4.90 -15.08 18.35
C ASN A 21 -3.39 -15.11 18.60
N THR A 22 -2.93 -14.37 19.61
CA THR A 22 -1.51 -14.31 19.97
C THR A 22 -0.92 -15.64 20.45
N ASP A 23 -1.77 -16.58 20.87
CA ASP A 23 -1.41 -17.96 21.21
C ASP A 23 -1.38 -18.91 19.99
N GLY A 24 -1.66 -18.39 18.78
CA GLY A 24 -1.70 -19.13 17.53
C GLY A 24 -3.06 -19.79 17.21
N SER A 25 -4.03 -19.74 18.11
CA SER A 25 -5.38 -20.29 17.89
C SER A 25 -6.25 -19.37 17.03
N GLY A 26 -7.41 -19.87 16.58
CA GLY A 26 -8.42 -19.03 15.89
C GLY A 26 -7.99 -18.49 14.52
N ARG A 27 -7.02 -19.14 13.87
CA ARG A 27 -6.53 -18.77 12.54
C ARG A 27 -7.67 -18.78 11.51
N GLN A 28 -7.87 -17.65 10.82
CA GLN A 28 -8.90 -17.51 9.80
C GLN A 28 -8.49 -16.52 8.70
N VAL A 29 -9.02 -16.72 7.50
CA VAL A 29 -8.97 -15.76 6.39
C VAL A 29 -9.98 -14.64 6.65
N VAL A 30 -9.51 -13.41 6.71
CA VAL A 30 -10.34 -12.21 6.91
C VAL A 30 -10.66 -11.53 5.59
N ALA A 31 -9.76 -11.52 4.63
CA ALA A 31 -9.96 -10.96 3.30
C ALA A 31 -9.13 -11.73 2.27
N HIS A 32 -9.58 -11.78 1.02
CA HIS A 32 -8.93 -12.56 -0.04
C HIS A 32 -8.88 -11.81 -1.37
N GLY A 33 -8.12 -12.31 -2.34
CA GLY A 33 -7.96 -11.66 -3.64
C GLY A 33 -7.13 -10.38 -3.54
N LEU A 34 -6.15 -10.36 -2.64
CA LEU A 34 -5.16 -9.30 -2.46
C LEU A 34 -3.79 -9.90 -2.79
N ARG A 35 -3.14 -9.47 -3.87
CA ARG A 35 -1.90 -10.09 -4.35
C ARG A 35 -0.84 -10.04 -3.26
N ASN A 36 -0.52 -8.85 -2.78
CA ASN A 36 0.55 -8.66 -1.81
C ASN A 36 0.38 -7.37 -1.00
N THR A 37 -0.57 -7.38 -0.07
CA THR A 37 -0.77 -6.29 0.89
C THR A 37 0.23 -6.43 2.03
N ILE A 38 1.42 -5.88 1.86
CA ILE A 38 2.49 -5.95 2.88
C ILE A 38 2.25 -4.92 3.98
N GLY A 39 2.05 -3.66 3.60
CA GLY A 39 1.81 -2.56 4.52
C GLY A 39 0.32 -2.33 4.77
N PHE A 40 -0.11 -2.42 6.02
CA PHE A 40 -1.49 -2.12 6.45
C PHE A 40 -1.52 -1.56 7.86
N ASP A 41 -2.56 -0.78 8.17
CA ASP A 41 -2.78 -0.21 9.49
C ASP A 41 -4.26 0.16 9.71
N TRP A 42 -4.66 0.35 10.97
CA TRP A 42 -6.00 0.77 11.35
C TRP A 42 -6.11 2.28 11.47
N HIS A 43 -7.06 2.86 10.76
CA HIS A 43 -7.33 4.29 10.82
C HIS A 43 -7.67 4.70 12.28
N PRO A 44 -7.03 5.74 12.85
CA PRO A 44 -7.09 5.99 14.30
C PRO A 44 -8.48 6.34 14.81
N ALA A 45 -9.31 7.01 14.00
CA ALA A 45 -10.68 7.39 14.36
C ALA A 45 -11.70 6.29 14.04
N THR A 46 -11.84 5.90 12.75
CA THR A 46 -12.85 4.93 12.30
C THR A 46 -12.55 3.49 12.70
N LYS A 47 -11.29 3.15 13.02
CA LYS A 47 -10.80 1.79 13.30
C LYS A 47 -10.95 0.82 12.12
N GLU A 48 -11.15 1.35 10.92
CA GLU A 48 -11.18 0.56 9.70
C GLU A 48 -9.74 0.20 9.29
N LEU A 49 -9.55 -0.99 8.74
CA LEU A 49 -8.26 -1.47 8.26
C LEU A 49 -8.04 -0.97 6.82
N PHE A 50 -6.87 -0.38 6.56
CA PHE A 50 -6.44 0.03 5.23
C PHE A 50 -5.11 -0.63 4.89
N GLY A 51 -4.92 -0.99 3.63
CA GLY A 51 -3.67 -1.55 3.14
C GLY A 51 -3.41 -1.19 1.69
N MET A 52 -2.13 -1.18 1.32
CA MET A 52 -1.69 -0.98 -0.05
C MET A 52 -1.31 -2.31 -0.68
N ASP A 53 -1.99 -2.70 -1.75
CA ASP A 53 -1.77 -3.95 -2.46
C ASP A 53 -0.91 -3.74 -3.72
N HIS A 54 -0.04 -4.71 -3.99
CA HIS A 54 0.81 -4.69 -5.19
C HIS A 54 0.04 -5.16 -6.42
N GLY A 55 0.20 -4.47 -7.54
CA GLY A 55 -0.31 -4.90 -8.84
C GLY A 55 0.39 -6.13 -9.43
N ILE A 56 -0.15 -6.67 -10.54
CA ILE A 56 0.48 -7.74 -11.33
C ILE A 56 1.68 -7.20 -12.15
N ASP A 57 2.75 -7.97 -12.27
CA ASP A 57 3.90 -7.66 -13.12
C ASP A 57 3.64 -8.02 -14.60
N TRP A 58 4.40 -7.42 -15.52
CA TRP A 58 4.47 -7.78 -16.95
C TRP A 58 3.22 -7.44 -17.78
N LEU A 59 2.37 -6.54 -17.31
CA LEU A 59 1.22 -6.00 -18.07
C LEU A 59 1.50 -4.63 -18.73
N GLY A 60 2.70 -4.09 -18.53
CA GLY A 60 3.15 -2.80 -19.07
C GLY A 60 3.40 -1.75 -17.99
N ASP A 61 4.01 -0.64 -18.41
CA ASP A 61 4.52 0.40 -17.50
C ASP A 61 3.44 1.18 -16.73
N GLU A 62 2.22 1.25 -17.27
CA GLU A 62 1.11 2.05 -16.72
C GLU A 62 -0.05 1.20 -16.21
N ASP A 63 -0.08 -0.08 -16.57
CA ASP A 63 -1.08 -1.01 -16.07
C ASP A 63 -0.64 -1.57 -14.72
N GLN A 64 -1.62 -1.96 -13.90
CA GLN A 64 -1.39 -2.48 -12.54
C GLN A 64 -0.92 -1.41 -11.57
N GLN A 65 -1.71 -0.35 -11.52
CA GLN A 65 -1.64 0.65 -10.47
C GLN A 65 -1.74 -0.02 -9.10
N GLU A 66 -0.96 0.49 -8.14
CA GLU A 66 -1.03 0.00 -6.76
C GLU A 66 -2.35 0.44 -6.14
N GLU A 67 -2.89 -0.38 -5.25
CA GLU A 67 -4.27 -0.23 -4.79
C GLU A 67 -4.32 0.11 -3.31
N LEU A 68 -4.92 1.26 -2.95
CA LEU A 68 -5.31 1.53 -1.58
C LEU A 68 -6.69 0.92 -1.31
N ASN A 69 -6.73 -0.11 -0.49
CA ASN A 69 -7.94 -0.86 -0.18
C ASN A 69 -8.40 -0.60 1.26
N GLN A 70 -9.70 -0.43 1.47
CA GLN A 70 -10.33 -0.61 2.78
C GLN A 70 -10.62 -2.10 2.98
N ILE A 71 -9.90 -2.73 3.90
CA ILE A 71 -9.92 -4.17 4.12
C ILE A 71 -11.07 -4.53 5.07
N LYS A 72 -12.02 -5.34 4.59
CA LYS A 72 -13.24 -5.70 5.31
C LYS A 72 -13.29 -7.22 5.54
N PRO A 73 -13.73 -7.67 6.73
CA PRO A 73 -13.94 -9.09 6.99
C PRO A 73 -14.89 -9.74 5.98
N GLY A 74 -14.49 -10.89 5.43
CA GLY A 74 -15.22 -11.67 4.45
C GLY A 74 -15.19 -11.11 3.02
N ALA A 75 -14.49 -10.00 2.75
CA ALA A 75 -14.47 -9.38 1.44
C ALA A 75 -13.40 -9.97 0.50
N GLY A 76 -13.73 -9.98 -0.79
CA GLY A 76 -12.79 -10.24 -1.88
C GLY A 76 -12.36 -8.94 -2.59
N TYR A 77 -11.16 -8.92 -3.16
CA TYR A 77 -10.56 -7.75 -3.82
C TYR A 77 -10.17 -8.00 -5.29
N GLY A 78 -10.70 -9.06 -5.89
CA GLY A 78 -10.66 -9.26 -7.34
C GLY A 78 -9.41 -9.93 -7.91
N TRP A 79 -8.25 -9.83 -7.26
CA TRP A 79 -7.03 -10.48 -7.78
C TRP A 79 -7.21 -12.01 -7.87
N PRO A 80 -6.72 -12.67 -8.93
CA PRO A 80 -6.01 -12.09 -10.08
C PRO A 80 -6.90 -11.71 -11.27
N SER A 81 -8.18 -12.06 -11.26
CA SER A 81 -9.07 -11.93 -12.43
C SER A 81 -9.50 -10.48 -12.71
N ILE A 82 -9.59 -9.66 -11.67
CA ILE A 82 -9.97 -8.25 -11.72
C ILE A 82 -8.85 -7.44 -11.08
N ILE A 83 -8.45 -6.36 -11.75
CA ILE A 83 -7.28 -5.56 -11.39
C ILE A 83 -7.61 -4.07 -11.47
N ALA A 84 -6.93 -3.25 -10.66
CA ALA A 84 -7.15 -1.80 -10.58
C ALA A 84 -8.65 -1.46 -10.41
N ASP A 85 -9.07 -0.31 -10.93
CA ASP A 85 -10.47 0.13 -10.90
C ASP A 85 -11.25 -0.31 -12.15
N GLY A 86 -11.52 -1.59 -12.26
CA GLY A 86 -12.44 -2.08 -13.30
C GLY A 86 -11.94 -3.31 -14.03
N LYS A 87 -10.63 -3.34 -14.26
CA LYS A 87 -10.08 -3.96 -15.46
C LYS A 87 -10.09 -5.48 -15.35
N HIS A 88 -10.52 -6.15 -16.42
CA HIS A 88 -10.48 -7.60 -16.51
C HIS A 88 -9.07 -8.03 -16.91
N TYR A 89 -8.53 -9.06 -16.24
CA TYR A 89 -7.28 -9.68 -16.63
C TYR A 89 -7.56 -10.90 -17.52
N PRO A 90 -7.49 -10.79 -18.86
CA PRO A 90 -8.02 -11.80 -19.77
C PRO A 90 -7.30 -13.16 -19.67
N ALA A 91 -6.06 -13.18 -19.17
CA ALA A 91 -5.27 -14.39 -18.99
C ALA A 91 -5.65 -15.19 -17.73
N ASN A 92 -6.52 -14.66 -16.86
CA ASN A 92 -7.07 -15.40 -15.73
C ASN A 92 -8.59 -15.18 -15.62
N LYS A 93 -9.35 -16.23 -15.91
CA LYS A 93 -10.80 -16.24 -15.70
C LYS A 93 -11.11 -16.57 -14.24
N PRO A 94 -12.17 -16.01 -13.64
CA PRO A 94 -12.59 -16.36 -12.29
C PRO A 94 -12.78 -17.87 -12.11
N LYS A 95 -12.15 -18.45 -11.07
CA LYS A 95 -12.28 -19.89 -10.72
C LYS A 95 -13.72 -20.34 -10.52
N SER A 96 -14.60 -19.45 -10.09
CA SER A 96 -16.02 -19.73 -9.89
C SER A 96 -16.78 -20.05 -11.19
N GLY A 97 -16.18 -19.82 -12.35
CA GLY A 97 -16.78 -20.06 -13.67
C GLY A 97 -17.78 -18.99 -14.11
N GLU A 98 -17.95 -17.93 -13.32
CA GLU A 98 -18.82 -16.81 -13.66
C GLU A 98 -18.16 -15.82 -14.63
N SER A 99 -18.94 -14.87 -15.15
CA SER A 99 -18.37 -13.79 -15.99
C SER A 99 -17.54 -12.83 -15.13
N TYR A 100 -16.62 -12.09 -15.77
CA TYR A 100 -15.83 -11.09 -15.06
C TYR A 100 -16.71 -10.06 -14.36
N GLU A 101 -17.81 -9.63 -14.99
CA GLU A 101 -18.74 -8.64 -14.44
C GLU A 101 -19.47 -9.17 -13.20
N ALA A 102 -19.89 -10.45 -13.22
CA ALA A 102 -20.54 -11.08 -12.09
C ALA A 102 -19.58 -11.31 -10.90
N PHE A 103 -18.34 -11.68 -11.21
CA PHE A 103 -17.28 -11.82 -10.22
C PHE A 103 -16.93 -10.46 -9.60
N ASP A 104 -16.72 -9.45 -10.44
CA ASP A 104 -16.40 -8.09 -10.01
C ASP A 104 -17.48 -7.50 -9.08
N ALA A 105 -18.75 -7.67 -9.41
CA ALA A 105 -19.86 -7.16 -8.60
C ALA A 105 -19.89 -7.70 -7.15
N LYS A 106 -19.13 -8.76 -6.84
CA LYS A 106 -18.99 -9.36 -5.50
C LYS A 106 -17.70 -8.94 -4.78
N ASN A 107 -16.78 -8.30 -5.48
CA ASN A 107 -15.50 -7.86 -4.92
C ASN A 107 -15.54 -6.36 -4.58
N GLN A 108 -14.64 -5.93 -3.71
CA GLN A 108 -14.45 -4.53 -3.37
C GLN A 108 -13.48 -3.89 -4.36
N ARG A 109 -13.77 -2.65 -4.74
CA ARG A 109 -12.88 -1.81 -5.54
C ARG A 109 -11.90 -1.04 -4.64
N PRO A 110 -10.71 -0.71 -5.14
CA PRO A 110 -9.80 0.18 -4.44
C PRO A 110 -10.42 1.56 -4.25
N LEU A 111 -10.08 2.20 -3.14
CA LEU A 111 -10.55 3.56 -2.84
C LEU A 111 -9.68 4.62 -3.54
N LEU A 112 -8.39 4.33 -3.73
CA LEU A 112 -7.48 5.12 -4.53
C LEU A 112 -6.51 4.20 -5.28
N LEU A 113 -6.01 4.70 -6.40
CA LEU A 113 -4.96 4.07 -7.18
C LEU A 113 -3.68 4.92 -7.08
N TYR A 114 -2.53 4.25 -7.08
CA TYR A 114 -1.22 4.88 -7.17
C TYR A 114 -0.45 4.38 -8.39
N LYS A 115 0.56 5.13 -8.81
CA LYS A 115 1.37 4.82 -9.99
C LYS A 115 1.86 3.37 -9.96
N ALA A 116 1.66 2.65 -11.07
CA ALA A 116 2.04 1.25 -11.19
C ALA A 116 3.50 1.01 -10.83
N HIS A 117 3.78 -0.17 -10.28
CA HIS A 117 5.11 -0.66 -9.90
C HIS A 117 5.81 0.15 -8.81
N SER A 118 5.11 1.00 -8.06
CA SER A 118 5.73 1.80 -6.99
C SER A 118 6.08 0.98 -5.73
N ALA A 119 5.58 -0.26 -5.64
CA ALA A 119 5.92 -1.26 -4.64
C ALA A 119 5.72 -0.78 -3.19
N PRO A 120 4.47 -0.59 -2.72
CA PRO A 120 4.20 -0.11 -1.38
C PRO A 120 4.54 -1.18 -0.31
N LEU A 121 5.39 -0.86 0.67
CA LEU A 121 5.84 -1.87 1.67
C LEU A 121 5.38 -1.59 3.10
N GLY A 122 5.19 -0.33 3.46
CA GLY A 122 4.73 0.08 4.78
C GLY A 122 3.59 1.07 4.66
N LEU A 123 2.63 0.99 5.59
CA LEU A 123 1.56 1.97 5.76
C LEU A 123 1.40 2.21 7.26
N VAL A 124 1.44 3.47 7.68
CA VAL A 124 1.22 3.86 9.08
C VAL A 124 0.36 5.11 9.15
N PHE A 125 -0.71 5.06 9.94
CA PHE A 125 -1.48 6.25 10.28
C PHE A 125 -0.77 7.14 11.31
N ASN A 126 -0.77 8.44 11.05
CA ASN A 126 -0.28 9.44 11.98
C ASN A 126 -1.23 9.60 13.17
N ARG A 127 -0.77 9.18 14.34
CA ARG A 127 -1.49 9.28 15.62
C ARG A 127 -0.94 10.39 16.51
N ALA A 128 0.30 10.81 16.26
CA ALA A 128 0.99 11.79 17.07
C ALA A 128 0.73 13.24 16.64
N THR A 129 1.00 14.15 17.57
CA THR A 129 0.85 15.60 17.40
C THR A 129 2.15 16.30 17.02
N GLN A 130 3.22 15.54 16.75
CA GLN A 130 4.53 16.10 16.39
C GLN A 130 4.53 16.72 14.99
N PHE A 131 3.84 16.09 14.03
CA PHE A 131 3.58 16.68 12.72
C PHE A 131 2.48 17.75 12.79
N PRO A 132 2.38 18.65 11.79
CA PRO A 132 1.30 19.64 11.73
C PRO A 132 -0.09 19.01 11.89
N LYS A 133 -1.02 19.75 12.50
CA LYS A 133 -2.34 19.25 12.88
C LYS A 133 -3.13 18.68 11.71
N GLU A 134 -2.95 19.23 10.52
CA GLU A 134 -3.59 18.77 9.29
C GLU A 134 -3.15 17.37 8.86
N TYR A 135 -2.07 16.82 9.40
CA TYR A 135 -1.58 15.45 9.16
C TYR A 135 -2.24 14.44 10.09
N GLN A 136 -3.06 14.88 11.05
CA GLN A 136 -3.68 13.98 12.00
C GLN A 136 -4.65 13.03 11.29
N ASN A 137 -4.52 11.74 11.54
CA ASN A 137 -5.30 10.65 10.91
C ASN A 137 -5.00 10.40 9.43
N ASP A 138 -4.03 11.09 8.83
CA ASP A 138 -3.51 10.71 7.53
C ASP A 138 -2.59 9.50 7.64
N ALA A 139 -2.38 8.81 6.52
CA ALA A 139 -1.42 7.72 6.45
C ALA A 139 -0.14 8.15 5.75
N PHE A 140 0.98 7.53 6.13
CA PHE A 140 2.23 7.57 5.39
C PHE A 140 2.48 6.20 4.78
N VAL A 141 2.93 6.16 3.53
CA VAL A 141 3.19 4.93 2.79
C VAL A 141 4.58 4.97 2.17
N THR A 142 5.40 3.96 2.44
CA THR A 142 6.68 3.78 1.78
C THR A 142 6.48 3.13 0.43
N MET A 143 7.00 3.76 -0.61
CA MET A 143 7.03 3.25 -1.97
C MET A 143 8.46 2.81 -2.27
N HIS A 144 8.69 1.50 -2.27
CA HIS A 144 10.02 0.89 -2.35
C HIS A 144 10.69 1.07 -3.71
N GLY A 145 9.88 1.22 -4.75
CA GLY A 145 10.37 1.54 -6.08
C GLY A 145 10.26 0.39 -7.08
N SER A 146 10.04 0.78 -8.34
CA SER A 146 9.85 -0.14 -9.46
C SER A 146 11.14 -0.81 -9.90
N TRP A 147 11.04 -2.10 -10.22
CA TRP A 147 12.07 -2.83 -10.98
C TRP A 147 11.59 -3.21 -12.41
N ASN A 148 10.27 -3.23 -12.64
CA ASN A 148 9.63 -3.70 -13.87
C ASN A 148 8.93 -2.58 -14.66
N ARG A 149 9.60 -1.44 -14.83
CA ARG A 149 9.10 -0.27 -15.56
C ARG A 149 10.25 0.47 -16.22
N ALA A 150 10.07 1.02 -17.43
CA ALA A 150 11.14 1.71 -18.15
C ALA A 150 11.51 3.06 -17.52
N GLN A 151 10.50 3.79 -17.03
CA GLN A 151 10.71 4.98 -16.20
C GLN A 151 10.48 4.59 -14.73
N PRO A 152 11.36 4.91 -13.78
CA PRO A 152 11.11 4.54 -12.40
C PRO A 152 9.83 5.15 -11.79
N SER A 153 9.23 4.44 -10.85
CA SER A 153 8.15 4.90 -9.97
C SER A 153 8.44 4.48 -8.53
N GLY A 154 7.83 5.16 -7.55
CA GLY A 154 8.13 4.94 -6.13
C GLY A 154 9.41 5.64 -5.67
N TYR A 155 10.26 4.95 -4.92
CA TYR A 155 11.49 5.47 -4.31
C TYR A 155 11.22 6.72 -3.46
N LYS A 156 10.21 6.64 -2.59
CA LYS A 156 9.77 7.78 -1.77
C LYS A 156 8.89 7.37 -0.60
N LEU A 157 8.68 8.31 0.31
CA LEU A 157 7.58 8.28 1.26
C LEU A 157 6.48 9.21 0.77
N VAL A 158 5.25 8.72 0.72
CA VAL A 158 4.06 9.51 0.38
C VAL A 158 3.14 9.63 1.60
N ARG A 159 2.34 10.68 1.61
CA ARG A 159 1.22 10.88 2.53
C ARG A 159 -0.09 10.65 1.79
N VAL A 160 -1.00 9.88 2.39
CA VAL A 160 -2.37 9.74 1.95
C VAL A 160 -3.23 10.66 2.80
N HIS A 161 -3.91 11.61 2.15
CA HIS A 161 -4.84 12.51 2.82
C HIS A 161 -6.16 11.80 3.07
N PHE A 162 -6.66 11.92 4.29
CA PHE A 162 -7.97 11.44 4.71
C PHE A 162 -8.85 12.62 5.11
N ASN A 163 -10.11 12.58 4.69
CA ASN A 163 -11.07 13.60 5.09
C ASN A 163 -11.60 13.35 6.51
N ALA A 164 -12.45 14.27 6.99
CA ALA A 164 -13.03 14.18 8.33
C ALA A 164 -13.89 12.93 8.56
N GLN A 165 -14.36 12.27 7.50
CA GLN A 165 -15.13 11.02 7.54
C GLN A 165 -14.23 9.77 7.50
N GLY A 166 -12.90 9.94 7.43
CA GLY A 166 -11.95 8.82 7.33
C GLY A 166 -11.92 8.19 5.94
N GLN A 167 -12.30 8.92 4.89
CA GLN A 167 -12.15 8.48 3.51
C GLN A 167 -10.87 9.04 2.89
N PRO A 168 -10.08 8.23 2.17
CA PRO A 168 -8.88 8.71 1.50
C PRO A 168 -9.25 9.57 0.28
N GLU A 169 -8.50 10.65 0.05
CA GLU A 169 -8.78 11.61 -1.02
C GLU A 169 -7.69 11.66 -2.10
N ARG A 170 -6.41 11.64 -1.69
CA ARG A 170 -5.26 11.73 -2.62
C ARG A 170 -3.95 11.34 -1.96
N PHE A 171 -2.96 11.09 -2.80
CA PHE A 171 -1.56 10.99 -2.41
C PHE A 171 -0.82 12.33 -2.56
N GLU A 172 0.15 12.56 -1.69
CA GLU A 172 1.09 13.69 -1.73
C GLU A 172 2.50 13.17 -1.49
N ASP A 173 3.47 13.60 -2.30
CA ASP A 173 4.89 13.32 -2.06
C ASP A 173 5.32 13.95 -0.72
N PHE A 174 5.92 13.16 0.17
CA PHE A 174 6.35 13.63 1.50
C PHE A 174 7.87 13.65 1.66
N ILE A 175 8.55 12.56 1.33
CA ILE A 175 10.03 12.51 1.27
C ILE A 175 10.44 11.93 -0.07
N THR A 176 11.18 12.71 -0.84
CA THR A 176 11.68 12.38 -2.17
C THR A 176 13.20 12.55 -2.22
N GLY A 177 13.80 12.30 -3.39
CA GLY A 177 15.25 12.42 -3.60
C GLY A 177 16.02 11.12 -3.46
N PHE A 178 15.33 9.98 -3.41
CA PHE A 178 15.96 8.65 -3.46
C PHE A 178 16.27 8.20 -4.89
N LEU A 179 15.67 8.81 -5.92
CA LEU A 179 16.14 8.69 -7.29
C LEU A 179 17.14 9.81 -7.58
N VAL A 180 18.26 9.44 -8.21
CA VAL A 180 19.38 10.31 -8.53
C VAL A 180 19.78 10.14 -10.00
N ASP A 181 20.75 10.94 -10.45
CA ASP A 181 21.27 10.90 -11.82
C ASP A 181 20.20 10.98 -12.92
N ASN A 182 19.19 11.83 -12.67
CA ASN A 182 18.02 12.01 -13.54
C ASN A 182 17.27 10.69 -13.76
N ASP A 183 16.92 10.05 -12.64
CA ASP A 183 16.17 8.79 -12.52
C ASP A 183 16.86 7.57 -13.17
N LYS A 184 18.20 7.59 -13.23
CA LYS A 184 19.01 6.48 -13.78
C LYS A 184 19.68 5.61 -12.72
N SER A 185 19.62 6.03 -11.47
CA SER A 185 20.15 5.30 -10.32
C SER A 185 19.35 5.68 -9.08
N GLU A 186 19.40 4.82 -8.09
CA GLU A 186 18.81 5.01 -6.77
C GLU A 186 19.88 5.25 -5.70
N PHE A 187 19.55 6.11 -4.74
CA PHE A 187 20.31 6.34 -3.52
C PHE A 187 19.90 5.36 -2.42
N GLY A 188 18.65 4.92 -2.38
CA GLY A 188 18.11 4.00 -1.37
C GLY A 188 16.64 3.64 -1.65
N ARG A 189 16.11 2.65 -0.93
CA ARG A 189 14.76 2.11 -1.18
C ARG A 189 13.92 2.08 0.09
N PRO A 190 12.96 3.01 0.25
CA PRO A 190 12.09 3.06 1.42
C PRO A 190 11.31 1.76 1.65
N CYS A 191 11.48 1.13 2.81
CA CYS A 191 10.83 -0.15 3.14
C CYS A 191 9.96 -0.05 4.40
N GLY A 192 10.34 -0.68 5.52
CA GLY A 192 9.56 -0.66 6.77
C GLY A 192 9.33 0.74 7.30
N LEU A 193 8.16 0.97 7.90
CA LEU A 193 7.75 2.27 8.43
C LEU A 193 7.06 2.09 9.79
N VAL A 194 7.45 2.88 10.78
CA VAL A 194 6.79 2.93 12.10
C VAL A 194 6.77 4.35 12.65
N GLN A 195 5.76 4.67 13.46
CA GLN A 195 5.74 5.90 14.24
C GLN A 195 6.35 5.63 15.63
N ALA A 196 7.41 6.37 15.96
CA ALA A 196 8.09 6.31 17.25
C ALA A 196 7.23 6.97 18.37
N PRO A 197 7.52 6.69 19.66
CA PRO A 197 6.77 7.26 20.79
C PRO A 197 6.76 8.79 20.86
N ASP A 198 7.78 9.46 20.32
CA ASP A 198 7.86 10.91 20.24
C ASP A 198 7.11 11.51 19.02
N GLY A 199 6.44 10.64 18.24
CA GLY A 199 5.68 11.00 17.06
C GLY A 199 6.48 11.09 15.76
N SER A 200 7.81 10.95 15.79
CA SER A 200 8.63 10.86 14.58
C SER A 200 8.37 9.59 13.79
N LEU A 201 8.61 9.61 12.48
CA LEU A 201 8.61 8.39 11.68
C LEU A 201 10.02 7.80 11.66
N LEU A 202 10.11 6.49 11.78
CA LEU A 202 11.29 5.71 11.49
C LEU A 202 11.02 4.93 10.21
N MET A 203 11.84 5.18 9.19
CA MET A 203 11.71 4.57 7.88
C MET A 203 12.99 3.80 7.56
N GLY A 204 12.86 2.51 7.27
CA GLY A 204 13.97 1.68 6.83
C GLY A 204 14.32 1.90 5.36
N ASP A 205 15.56 1.57 5.03
CA ASP A 205 16.07 1.39 3.68
C ASP A 205 16.91 0.11 3.67
N ASP A 206 16.39 -0.90 3.00
CA ASP A 206 16.92 -2.26 3.01
C ASP A 206 18.11 -2.43 2.06
N ASP A 207 18.22 -1.64 1.00
CA ASP A 207 19.37 -1.65 0.09
C ASP A 207 20.65 -1.18 0.79
N ASN A 208 20.53 -0.17 1.66
CA ASN A 208 21.68 0.39 2.40
C ASN A 208 21.81 -0.11 3.83
N GLY A 209 20.79 -0.79 4.38
CA GLY A 209 20.77 -1.25 5.77
C GLY A 209 20.70 -0.11 6.80
N VAL A 210 19.97 0.97 6.49
CA VAL A 210 19.86 2.16 7.35
C VAL A 210 18.43 2.45 7.79
N ILE A 211 18.30 3.28 8.83
CA ILE A 211 17.00 3.80 9.31
C ILE A 211 17.08 5.33 9.31
N TYR A 212 16.16 5.96 8.59
CA TYR A 212 15.94 7.40 8.63
C TYR A 212 14.94 7.77 9.72
N ARG A 213 15.23 8.83 10.48
CA ARG A 213 14.28 9.43 11.42
C ARG A 213 13.75 10.75 10.86
N VAL A 214 12.44 10.85 10.74
CA VAL A 214 11.74 12.01 10.19
C VAL A 214 11.00 12.72 11.31
N ALA A 215 11.41 13.94 11.62
CA ALA A 215 10.79 14.75 12.66
C ALA A 215 10.54 16.18 12.19
N TYR A 216 9.36 16.70 12.51
CA TYR A 216 9.01 18.10 12.32
C TYR A 216 9.65 18.94 13.42
N THR A 217 10.43 19.94 13.04
CA THR A 217 11.12 20.85 13.97
C THR A 217 10.40 22.19 14.12
N GLY A 218 9.14 22.30 13.66
CA GLY A 218 8.31 23.47 13.89
C GLY A 218 8.64 24.69 13.04
N GLY A 219 9.54 24.58 12.07
CA GLY A 219 9.90 25.62 11.11
C GLY A 219 9.86 27.02 11.70
N THR A 220 10.81 27.40 12.56
CA THR A 220 10.97 28.81 12.91
C THR A 220 11.14 29.59 11.63
N LYS A 221 10.14 30.38 11.23
CA LYS A 221 10.32 31.44 10.24
C LYS A 221 11.53 32.25 10.70
N LYS A 222 12.69 32.09 10.05
CA LYS A 222 13.77 33.06 10.19
C LYS A 222 13.18 34.36 9.66
N LYS A 223 12.83 35.28 10.58
CA LYS A 223 12.59 36.67 10.23
C LYS A 223 13.90 37.19 9.66
N SER A 224 13.96 37.37 8.34
CA SER A 224 14.94 38.24 7.69
C SER A 224 14.64 39.69 8.06
#